data_AF-A0A919KR32-F1
#
_entry.id   AF-A0A919KR32-F1
#
_cell.length_a   1.000
_cell.length_b   1.000
_cell.length_c   1.000
_cell.angle_alpha   90.00
_cell.angle_beta   90.00
_cell.angle_gamma   90.00
#
_symmetry.space_group_name_H-M   'P 1'
#
loop_
_entity.id
_entity.type
_entity.pdbx_description
1 polymer ?
#
loop_
_entity_poly.entity_id
_entity_poly.type
_entity_poly.pdbx_seq_one_letter_code
_entity_poly.pdbx_strand_id
1 'polypeptide(L)'
;MATNDFATTEFQLVLLRRMADFHPDLVGQAVRRLGATRSDLREANKRRQALIRSSRLPHGARRYAAALGPPEAVIPRRLGDLDCAAQHWALPLRTGLRFEILLGPAGGPTAPLNEWLVRAPGLSTPTPRLLADLTPWSCVVADVAAAFPPAMPHEGSAPTRWELDFTAPDATGRPRPCTAEFSWGLLREVRLDDLGEAVPPSR
;
A
#
# COMPACT_ATOMS: atom_id res chain seq x y z
N MET A 1 16.13 13.17 19.21
CA MET A 1 14.80 12.57 18.93
C MET A 1 13.96 13.40 17.96
N ALA A 2 13.94 14.74 18.02
CA ALA A 2 13.11 15.58 17.14
C ALA A 2 13.30 15.42 15.61
N THR A 3 14.52 15.11 15.14
CA THR A 3 14.80 15.00 13.69
C THR A 3 14.11 13.80 13.04
N ASN A 4 13.94 12.69 13.77
CA ASN A 4 13.32 11.48 13.22
C ASN A 4 11.79 11.65 13.13
N ASP A 5 11.18 12.37 14.07
CA ASP A 5 9.75 12.66 14.07
C ASP A 5 9.36 13.55 12.89
N PHE A 6 10.18 14.56 12.60
CA PHE A 6 10.01 15.39 11.41
C PHE A 6 10.16 14.59 10.12
N ALA A 7 11.22 13.80 9.99
CA ALA A 7 11.46 12.98 8.80
C ALA A 7 10.37 11.92 8.59
N THR A 8 9.83 11.35 9.68
CA THR A 8 8.70 10.42 9.65
C THR A 8 7.41 11.11 9.23
N THR A 9 7.15 12.33 9.72
CA THR A 9 6.00 13.14 9.30
C THR A 9 6.09 13.50 7.82
N GLU A 10 7.27 13.96 7.37
CA GLU A 10 7.57 14.22 5.96
C GLU A 10 7.31 13.01 5.07
N PHE A 11 7.77 11.84 5.49
CA PHE A 11 7.56 10.59 4.77
C PHE A 11 6.06 10.27 4.60
N GLN A 12 5.27 10.40 5.68
CA GLN A 12 3.83 10.17 5.65
C GLN A 12 3.10 11.17 4.75
N LEU A 13 3.52 12.44 4.76
CA LEU A 13 2.97 13.46 3.85
C LEU A 13 3.28 13.12 2.38
N VAL A 14 4.47 12.61 2.08
CA VAL A 14 4.80 12.15 0.72
C VAL A 14 3.93 10.97 0.28
N LEU A 15 3.71 9.98 1.15
CA LEU A 15 2.80 8.86 0.88
C LEU A 15 1.39 9.38 0.58
N LEU A 16 0.84 10.20 1.48
CA LEU A 16 -0.49 10.79 1.37
C LEU A 16 -0.66 11.63 0.10
N ARG A 17 0.38 12.35 -0.34
CA ARG A 17 0.30 13.16 -1.56
C ARG A 17 0.00 12.31 -2.79
N ARG A 18 0.60 11.12 -2.91
CA ARG A 18 0.35 10.21 -4.04
C ARG A 18 -1.06 9.60 -4.00
N MET A 19 -1.60 9.40 -2.80
CA MET A 19 -2.97 8.91 -2.64
C MET A 19 -4.03 9.99 -2.90
N ALA A 20 -3.64 11.27 -2.86
CA ALA A 20 -4.53 12.41 -3.04
C ALA A 20 -5.09 12.55 -4.45
N ASP A 21 -4.46 11.91 -5.43
CA ASP A 21 -4.91 11.93 -6.82
C ASP A 21 -6.24 11.17 -7.01
N PHE A 22 -6.60 10.30 -6.05
CA PHE A 22 -7.81 9.47 -6.11
C PHE A 22 -8.81 9.77 -5.00
N HIS A 23 -8.33 9.98 -3.77
CA HIS A 23 -9.18 10.18 -2.60
C HIS A 23 -8.79 11.45 -1.83
N PRO A 24 -8.98 12.65 -2.42
CA PRO A 24 -8.51 13.91 -1.85
C PRO A 24 -9.13 14.23 -0.48
N ASP A 25 -10.37 13.80 -0.23
CA ASP A 25 -11.07 14.03 1.04
C ASP A 25 -10.53 13.16 2.17
N LEU A 26 -10.29 11.87 1.90
CA LEU A 26 -9.65 10.94 2.84
C LEU A 26 -8.24 11.40 3.20
N VAL A 27 -7.48 11.88 2.21
CA VAL A 27 -6.17 12.52 2.45
C VAL A 27 -6.33 13.76 3.32
N GLY A 28 -7.28 14.64 3.03
CA GLY A 28 -7.53 15.82 3.85
C GLY A 28 -7.79 15.48 5.31
N GLN A 29 -8.58 14.44 5.59
CA GLN A 29 -8.81 13.95 6.95
C GLN A 29 -7.54 13.39 7.59
N ALA A 30 -6.77 12.58 6.86
CA ALA A 30 -5.53 12.01 7.37
C ALA A 30 -4.46 13.07 7.68
N VAL A 31 -4.31 14.07 6.80
CA VAL A 31 -3.42 15.22 7.01
C VAL A 31 -3.81 15.98 8.28
N ARG A 32 -5.10 16.22 8.51
CA ARG A 32 -5.59 16.87 9.74
C ARG A 32 -5.30 16.05 10.99
N ARG A 33 -5.46 14.72 10.94
CA ARG A 33 -5.11 13.83 12.07
C ARG A 33 -3.63 13.85 12.42
N LEU A 34 -2.76 14.10 11.43
CA LEU A 34 -1.33 14.30 11.64
C LEU A 34 -0.98 15.71 12.16
N GLY A 35 -1.96 16.59 12.38
CA GLY A 35 -1.73 17.98 12.78
C GLY A 35 -1.10 18.85 11.69
N ALA A 36 -1.14 18.41 10.43
CA ALA A 36 -0.53 19.09 9.29
C ALA A 36 -1.59 19.77 8.40
N THR A 37 -1.12 20.52 7.40
CA THR A 37 -1.94 21.22 6.41
C THR A 37 -1.72 20.68 5.00
N ARG A 38 -2.61 21.05 4.07
CA ARG A 38 -2.41 20.79 2.64
C ARG A 38 -1.17 21.50 2.07
N SER A 39 -0.75 22.60 2.70
CA SER A 39 0.51 23.28 2.33
C SER A 39 1.71 22.42 2.69
N ASP A 40 1.73 21.88 3.91
CA ASP A 40 2.79 20.98 4.37
C ASP A 40 2.92 19.75 3.47
N LEU A 41 1.78 19.18 3.04
CA LEU A 41 1.74 18.07 2.08
C LEU A 41 2.46 18.41 0.76
N ARG A 42 2.25 19.63 0.23
CA ARG A 42 2.87 20.10 -1.01
C ARG A 42 4.36 20.36 -0.82
N GLU A 43 4.73 21.03 0.26
CA GLU A 43 6.12 21.36 0.57
C GLU A 43 6.96 20.11 0.87
N ALA A 44 6.39 19.12 1.58
CA ALA A 44 7.04 17.83 1.81
C ALA A 44 7.34 17.11 0.48
N ASN A 45 6.36 17.06 -0.42
CA ASN A 45 6.55 16.47 -1.75
C ASN A 45 7.60 17.22 -2.58
N LYS A 46 7.59 18.56 -2.54
CA LYS A 46 8.59 19.40 -3.23
C LYS A 46 10.00 19.12 -2.71
N ARG A 47 10.19 19.10 -1.39
CA ARG A 47 11.48 18.77 -0.75
C ARG A 47 11.93 17.36 -1.10
N ARG A 48 11.02 16.38 -1.08
CA ARG A 48 11.31 15.00 -1.47
C ARG A 48 11.78 14.90 -2.92
N GLN A 49 11.09 15.55 -3.85
CA GLN A 49 11.52 15.55 -5.25
C GLN A 49 12.87 16.24 -5.44
N ALA A 50 13.12 17.35 -4.75
CA ALA A 50 14.42 18.01 -4.77
C ALA A 50 15.54 17.08 -4.25
N LEU A 51 15.29 16.36 -3.15
CA LEU A 51 16.23 15.38 -2.59
C LEU A 51 16.55 14.25 -3.57
N ILE A 52 15.53 13.66 -4.21
CA ILE A 52 15.70 12.60 -5.21
C ILE A 52 16.57 13.09 -6.38
N ARG A 53 16.36 14.32 -6.85
CA ARG A 53 17.16 14.92 -7.93
C ARG A 53 18.60 15.27 -7.53
N SER A 54 18.88 15.39 -6.23
CA SER A 54 20.17 15.91 -5.73
C SER A 54 21.25 14.85 -5.47
N SER A 55 21.00 13.58 -5.78
CA SER A 55 21.87 12.41 -5.46
C SER A 55 22.27 12.21 -3.99
N ARG A 56 21.83 13.08 -3.07
CA ARG A 56 22.16 13.06 -1.63
C ARG A 56 21.42 11.99 -0.83
N LEU A 57 20.44 11.32 -1.43
CA LEU A 57 19.66 10.32 -0.74
C LEU A 57 20.40 8.98 -0.75
N PRO A 58 20.53 8.29 0.40
CA PRO A 58 20.97 6.90 0.41
C PRO A 58 20.14 6.08 -0.58
N HIS A 59 20.77 5.17 -1.30
CA HIS A 59 20.09 4.34 -2.29
C HIS A 59 19.45 3.12 -1.62
N GLY A 60 18.39 2.61 -2.24
CA GLY A 60 17.76 1.37 -1.82
C GLY A 60 17.15 1.41 -0.41
N ALA A 61 17.21 0.28 0.30
CA ALA A 61 16.64 0.12 1.65
C ALA A 61 17.13 1.15 2.68
N ARG A 62 18.40 1.61 2.55
CA ARG A 62 19.02 2.55 3.51
C ARG A 62 18.28 3.89 3.59
N ARG A 63 17.53 4.26 2.55
CA ARG A 63 16.76 5.51 2.50
C ARG A 63 15.60 5.54 3.49
N TYR A 64 15.03 4.37 3.82
CA TYR A 64 13.95 4.26 4.79
C TYR A 64 14.51 4.41 6.20
N ALA A 65 15.62 3.73 6.49
CA ALA A 65 16.27 3.85 7.79
C ALA A 65 16.73 5.29 8.08
N ALA A 66 17.18 6.02 7.05
CA ALA A 66 17.55 7.43 7.20
C ALA A 66 16.36 8.37 7.46
N ALA A 67 15.15 8.01 7.01
CA ALA A 67 13.95 8.85 7.16
C ALA A 67 13.05 8.46 8.33
N LEU A 68 13.01 7.17 8.68
CA LEU A 68 12.11 6.57 9.66
C LEU A 68 12.86 6.07 10.91
N GLY A 69 14.19 6.05 10.88
CA GLY A 69 15.00 5.36 11.88
C GLY A 69 15.09 3.86 11.62
N PRO A 70 15.69 3.06 12.54
CA PRO A 70 15.79 1.62 12.36
C PRO A 70 14.39 0.97 12.25
N PRO A 71 14.25 -0.13 11.49
CA PRO A 71 12.99 -0.86 11.44
C PRO A 71 12.62 -1.42 12.82
N GLU A 72 11.32 -1.45 13.12
CA GLU A 72 10.75 -2.06 14.31
C GLU A 72 10.93 -3.59 14.28
N ALA A 73 10.84 -4.19 13.09
CA ALA A 73 11.01 -5.61 12.88
C ALA A 73 11.66 -5.91 11.54
N VAL A 74 12.42 -7.00 11.49
CA VAL A 74 12.92 -7.63 10.27
C VAL A 74 12.40 -9.07 10.25
N ILE A 75 11.56 -9.40 9.27
CA ILE A 75 10.84 -10.66 9.22
C ILE A 75 11.32 -11.44 7.99
N PRO A 76 11.87 -12.66 8.17
CA PRO A 76 12.17 -13.54 7.06
C PRO A 76 10.90 -13.87 6.26
N ARG A 77 10.99 -13.81 4.93
CA ARG A 77 9.90 -14.14 4.01
C ARG A 77 10.41 -15.04 2.92
N ARG A 78 9.59 -15.99 2.48
CA ARG A 78 9.92 -16.87 1.36
C ARG A 78 8.92 -16.64 0.24
N LEU A 79 9.42 -16.21 -0.91
CA LEU A 79 8.63 -16.01 -2.11
C LEU A 79 9.10 -17.04 -3.14
N GLY A 80 8.38 -18.17 -3.22
CA GLY A 80 8.85 -19.33 -3.99
C GLY A 80 10.13 -19.92 -3.39
N ASP A 81 11.20 -19.86 -4.16
CA ASP A 81 12.57 -20.27 -3.79
C ASP A 81 13.44 -19.09 -3.30
N LEU A 82 12.93 -17.86 -3.34
CA LEU A 82 13.66 -16.67 -2.92
C LEU A 82 13.53 -16.43 -1.42
N ASP A 83 14.66 -16.42 -0.72
CA ASP A 83 14.78 -15.96 0.65
C ASP A 83 14.82 -14.42 0.69
N CYS A 84 13.74 -13.83 1.18
CA CYS A 84 13.51 -12.40 1.26
C CYS A 84 13.47 -11.93 2.72
N ALA A 85 13.60 -10.63 2.94
CA ALA A 85 13.43 -10.01 4.25
C ALA A 85 12.46 -8.83 4.16
N ALA A 86 11.41 -8.85 4.98
CA ALA A 86 10.51 -7.72 5.16
C ALA A 86 10.99 -6.85 6.32
N GLN A 87 11.13 -5.54 6.11
CA GLN A 87 11.41 -4.59 7.18
C GLN A 87 10.19 -3.72 7.45
N HIS A 88 9.82 -3.57 8.73
CA HIS A 88 8.60 -2.86 9.15
C HIS A 88 8.91 -1.59 9.93
N TRP A 89 8.11 -0.55 9.68
CA TRP A 89 8.08 0.67 10.50
C TRP A 89 6.66 1.00 10.94
N ALA A 90 6.51 1.36 12.21
CA ALA A 90 5.31 2.01 12.71
C ALA A 90 5.15 3.39 12.08
N LEU A 91 3.97 3.68 11.53
CA LEU A 91 3.60 5.02 11.06
C LEU A 91 2.42 5.56 11.88
N PRO A 92 2.49 6.81 12.37
CA PRO A 92 1.37 7.50 13.03
C PRO A 92 0.11 7.66 12.17
N LEU A 93 0.21 7.47 10.85
CA LEU A 93 -0.80 7.79 9.84
C LEU A 93 -2.17 7.15 10.12
N ARG A 94 -2.15 5.90 10.58
CA ARG A 94 -3.31 5.15 11.02
C ARG A 94 -2.86 4.09 12.00
N THR A 95 -3.55 3.99 13.14
CA THR A 95 -3.36 2.91 14.09
C THR A 95 -3.54 1.56 13.40
N GLY A 96 -2.58 0.66 13.60
CA GLY A 96 -2.64 -0.70 13.08
C GLY A 96 -2.16 -0.92 11.65
N LEU A 97 -1.50 0.08 11.04
CA LEU A 97 -0.71 -0.11 9.83
C LEU A 97 0.79 -0.06 10.14
N ARG A 98 1.56 -0.73 9.29
CA ARG A 98 3.02 -0.66 9.19
C ARG A 98 3.39 -0.35 7.76
N PHE A 99 4.46 0.41 7.58
CA PHE A 99 5.11 0.48 6.27
C PHE A 99 6.09 -0.68 6.17
N GLU A 100 5.93 -1.51 5.15
CA GLU A 100 6.80 -2.63 4.84
C GLU A 100 7.57 -2.34 3.56
N ILE A 101 8.87 -2.62 3.60
CA ILE A 101 9.65 -2.87 2.39
C ILE A 101 10.04 -4.33 2.34
N LEU A 102 9.88 -4.95 1.17
CA LEU A 102 10.35 -6.30 0.92
C LEU A 102 11.70 -6.24 0.21
N LEU A 103 12.70 -6.88 0.77
CA LEU A 103 14.05 -6.97 0.22
C LEU A 103 14.28 -8.37 -0.33
N GLY A 104 14.88 -8.45 -1.52
CA GLY A 104 15.28 -9.73 -2.10
C GLY A 104 16.49 -10.34 -1.40
N PRO A 105 16.98 -11.51 -1.89
CA PRO A 105 18.14 -12.19 -1.34
C PRO A 105 19.38 -11.29 -1.28
N ALA A 106 20.22 -11.51 -0.27
CA ALA A 106 21.45 -10.77 -0.08
C ALA A 106 22.37 -10.90 -1.32
N GLY A 107 22.82 -9.76 -1.88
CA GLY A 107 23.71 -9.71 -3.04
C GLY A 107 23.12 -9.11 -4.32
N GLY A 108 21.81 -8.82 -4.36
CA GLY A 108 21.11 -8.18 -5.48
C GLY A 108 20.81 -6.68 -5.28
N PRO A 109 20.31 -5.97 -6.31
CA PRO A 109 20.17 -4.51 -6.33
C PRO A 109 19.42 -4.00 -5.11
N THR A 110 19.95 -2.94 -4.52
CA THR A 110 19.63 -2.40 -3.18
C THR A 110 18.18 -1.92 -3.01
N ALA A 111 17.42 -1.86 -4.10
CA ALA A 111 16.05 -1.38 -4.14
C ALA A 111 15.07 -2.43 -3.58
N PRO A 112 14.04 -2.02 -2.83
CA PRO A 112 13.00 -2.94 -2.42
C PRO A 112 12.30 -3.60 -3.61
N LEU A 113 11.98 -4.89 -3.47
CA LEU A 113 11.11 -5.64 -4.38
C LEU A 113 9.67 -5.11 -4.31
N ASN A 114 9.23 -4.70 -3.12
CA ASN A 114 7.93 -4.05 -2.92
C ASN A 114 7.98 -3.05 -1.76
N GLU A 115 7.08 -2.07 -1.79
CA GLU A 115 6.92 -1.01 -0.80
C GLU A 115 5.43 -0.73 -0.58
N TRP A 116 4.90 -1.03 0.61
CA TRP A 116 3.47 -0.87 0.87
C TRP A 116 3.12 -0.79 2.35
N LEU A 117 1.86 -0.44 2.61
CA LEU A 117 1.25 -0.46 3.93
C LEU A 117 0.62 -1.83 4.17
N VAL A 118 0.99 -2.45 5.28
CA VAL A 118 0.51 -3.75 5.75
C VAL A 118 -0.14 -3.61 7.14
N ARG A 119 -0.91 -4.61 7.56
CA ARG A 119 -1.43 -4.65 8.93
C ARG A 119 -0.30 -4.86 9.92
N ALA A 120 -0.37 -4.16 11.05
CA ALA A 120 0.49 -4.47 12.18
C ALA A 120 0.19 -5.90 12.67
N PRO A 121 1.23 -6.69 13.01
CA PRO A 121 1.04 -8.04 13.49
C PRO A 121 0.20 -8.07 14.78
N GLY A 122 -0.64 -9.10 14.93
CA GLY A 122 -1.45 -9.32 16.14
C GLY A 122 -2.73 -8.48 16.25
N LEU A 123 -3.05 -7.65 15.26
CA LEU A 123 -4.35 -6.96 15.21
C LEU A 123 -5.41 -7.79 14.50
N SER A 124 -6.66 -7.63 14.92
CA SER A 124 -7.81 -8.23 14.22
C SER A 124 -7.87 -7.68 12.80
N THR A 125 -7.76 -8.59 11.84
CA THR A 125 -7.85 -8.29 10.42
C THR A 125 -9.31 -8.03 10.04
N PRO A 126 -9.62 -6.95 9.30
CA PRO A 126 -10.93 -6.80 8.69
C PRO A 126 -11.26 -8.04 7.86
N THR A 127 -12.48 -8.55 8.01
CA THR A 127 -12.99 -9.70 7.23
C THR A 127 -14.13 -9.21 6.34
N PRO A 128 -13.82 -8.48 5.24
CA PRO A 128 -14.85 -8.07 4.29
C PRO A 128 -15.56 -9.31 3.76
N ARG A 129 -16.89 -9.26 3.67
CA ARG A 129 -17.73 -10.38 3.22
C ARG A 129 -18.42 -10.07 1.91
N LEU A 130 -18.70 -8.79 1.67
CA LEU A 130 -19.41 -8.29 0.50
C LEU A 130 -18.56 -7.24 -0.20
N LEU A 131 -18.86 -6.99 -1.48
CA LEU A 131 -18.26 -5.88 -2.24
C LEU A 131 -18.46 -4.52 -1.55
N ALA A 132 -19.59 -4.33 -0.87
CA ALA A 132 -19.89 -3.10 -0.15
C ALA A 132 -18.95 -2.84 1.05
N ASP A 133 -18.27 -3.86 1.57
CA ASP A 133 -17.31 -3.71 2.68
C ASP A 133 -15.96 -3.15 2.19
N LEU A 134 -15.70 -3.25 0.88
CA LEU A 134 -14.45 -2.84 0.22
C LEU A 134 -14.47 -1.35 -0.14
N THR A 135 -14.60 -0.51 0.88
CA THR A 135 -14.50 0.95 0.75
C THR A 135 -13.04 1.45 0.67
N PRO A 136 -12.77 2.61 0.06
CA PRO A 136 -11.41 3.13 -0.05
C PRO A 136 -10.68 3.21 1.31
N TRP A 137 -9.46 2.66 1.34
CA TRP A 137 -8.57 2.55 2.50
C TRP A 137 -9.13 1.72 3.67
N SER A 138 -10.16 0.89 3.46
CA SER A 138 -10.64 -0.04 4.48
C SER A 138 -9.71 -1.23 4.65
N CYS A 139 -9.19 -1.76 3.54
CA CYS A 139 -8.41 -2.99 3.46
C CYS A 139 -6.99 -2.76 2.90
N VAL A 140 -6.04 -3.62 3.32
CA VAL A 140 -4.78 -3.83 2.61
C VAL A 140 -4.89 -5.02 1.66
N VAL A 141 -3.93 -5.19 0.76
CA VAL A 141 -3.90 -6.32 -0.21
C VAL A 141 -4.13 -7.67 0.47
N ALA A 142 -3.43 -7.93 1.58
CA ALA A 142 -3.55 -9.18 2.33
C ALA A 142 -4.96 -9.42 2.90
N ASP A 143 -5.70 -8.36 3.26
CA ASP A 143 -7.07 -8.48 3.78
C ASP A 143 -8.00 -9.01 2.68
N VAL A 144 -7.90 -8.46 1.46
CA VAL A 144 -8.75 -8.85 0.32
C VAL A 144 -8.38 -10.25 -0.17
N ALA A 145 -7.07 -10.54 -0.30
CA ALA A 145 -6.59 -11.85 -0.73
C ALA A 145 -7.00 -12.99 0.22
N ALA A 146 -7.05 -12.72 1.52
CA ALA A 146 -7.50 -13.69 2.51
C ALA A 146 -9.02 -13.87 2.54
N ALA A 147 -9.78 -12.79 2.32
CA ALA A 147 -11.24 -12.81 2.37
C ALA A 147 -11.89 -13.47 1.16
N PHE A 148 -11.29 -13.35 -0.03
CA PHE A 148 -11.88 -13.79 -1.29
C PHE A 148 -10.95 -14.69 -2.11
N PRO A 149 -10.61 -15.90 -1.61
CA PRO A 149 -9.83 -16.85 -2.39
C PRO A 149 -10.68 -17.49 -3.52
N PRO A 150 -10.09 -17.79 -4.70
CA PRO A 150 -8.74 -17.43 -5.10
C PRO A 150 -8.65 -15.94 -5.49
N ALA A 151 -7.58 -15.29 -5.03
CA ALA A 151 -7.25 -13.93 -5.43
C ALA A 151 -5.95 -13.93 -6.24
N MET A 152 -5.99 -13.35 -7.42
CA MET A 152 -4.91 -13.37 -8.40
C MET A 152 -4.23 -11.99 -8.45
N PRO A 153 -2.95 -11.87 -8.07
CA PRO A 153 -2.24 -10.59 -8.11
C PRO A 153 -1.83 -10.24 -9.55
N HIS A 154 -2.00 -8.96 -9.89
CA HIS A 154 -1.59 -8.36 -11.15
C HIS A 154 -0.73 -7.12 -10.89
N GLU A 155 0.31 -6.91 -11.69
CA GLU A 155 1.08 -5.67 -11.64
C GLU A 155 0.21 -4.54 -12.19
N GLY A 156 0.04 -3.47 -11.41
CA GLY A 156 -0.84 -2.37 -11.79
C GLY A 156 -0.22 -1.46 -12.85
N SER A 157 -1.06 -0.60 -13.43
CA SER A 157 -0.70 0.33 -14.52
C SER A 157 0.37 1.39 -14.20
N ALA A 158 0.89 1.47 -12.97
CA ALA A 158 1.92 2.45 -12.59
C ALA A 158 2.80 1.93 -11.43
N PRO A 159 4.01 2.50 -11.22
CA PRO A 159 4.85 2.15 -10.08
C PRO A 159 4.08 2.29 -8.76
N THR A 160 4.21 1.32 -7.85
CA THR A 160 3.49 1.23 -6.55
C THR A 160 1.97 0.99 -6.64
N ARG A 161 1.42 0.74 -7.85
CA ARG A 161 0.07 0.24 -8.02
C ARG A 161 0.08 -1.27 -8.15
N TRP A 162 -0.84 -1.89 -7.45
CA TRP A 162 -1.08 -3.32 -7.48
C TRP A 162 -2.55 -3.54 -7.74
N GLU A 163 -2.85 -4.60 -8.46
CA GLU A 163 -4.20 -5.01 -8.77
C GLU A 163 -4.39 -6.45 -8.28
N LEU A 164 -5.61 -6.77 -7.88
CA LEU A 164 -5.96 -8.10 -7.39
C LEU A 164 -7.31 -8.47 -8.00
N ASP A 165 -7.33 -9.52 -8.81
CA ASP A 165 -8.55 -10.07 -9.37
C ASP A 165 -9.11 -11.12 -8.39
N PHE A 166 -10.39 -11.03 -8.10
CA PHE A 166 -11.07 -11.90 -7.14
C PHE A 166 -12.56 -11.98 -7.45
N THR A 167 -13.26 -12.88 -6.77
CA THR A 167 -14.72 -12.95 -6.81
C THR A 167 -15.28 -12.65 -5.44
N ALA A 168 -16.21 -11.70 -5.35
CA ALA A 168 -16.90 -11.38 -4.10
C ALA A 168 -18.41 -11.25 -4.30
N PRO A 169 -19.22 -11.55 -3.26
CA PRO A 169 -20.65 -11.38 -3.33
C PRO A 169 -21.04 -9.89 -3.40
N ASP A 170 -21.99 -9.56 -4.28
CA ASP A 170 -22.67 -8.28 -4.26
C ASP A 170 -23.70 -8.19 -3.11
N ALA A 171 -24.45 -7.09 -3.04
CA ALA A 171 -25.45 -6.87 -2.00
C ALA A 171 -26.59 -7.92 -1.98
N THR A 172 -26.79 -8.65 -3.09
CA THR A 172 -27.76 -9.75 -3.21
C THR A 172 -27.15 -11.12 -2.91
N GLY A 173 -25.85 -11.17 -2.59
CA GLY A 173 -25.10 -12.39 -2.38
C GLY A 173 -24.63 -13.06 -3.67
N ARG A 174 -24.82 -12.44 -4.84
CA ARG A 174 -24.37 -13.02 -6.11
C ARG A 174 -22.87 -12.81 -6.29
N PRO A 175 -22.09 -13.85 -6.61
CA PRO A 175 -20.67 -13.71 -6.86
C PRO A 175 -20.42 -12.87 -8.11
N ARG A 176 -19.53 -11.89 -8.02
CA ARG A 176 -19.13 -11.02 -9.13
C ARG A 176 -17.61 -11.04 -9.30
N PRO A 177 -17.11 -11.22 -10.54
CA PRO A 177 -15.69 -11.02 -10.84
C PRO A 177 -15.37 -9.52 -10.71
N CYS A 178 -14.25 -9.23 -10.06
CA CYS A 178 -13.84 -7.86 -9.75
C CYS A 178 -12.31 -7.74 -9.75
N THR A 179 -11.83 -6.55 -10.13
CA THR A 179 -10.46 -6.10 -9.87
C THR A 179 -10.44 -5.08 -8.75
N ALA A 180 -9.67 -5.34 -7.68
CA ALA A 180 -9.34 -4.36 -6.65
C ALA A 180 -8.02 -3.68 -7.00
N GLU A 181 -8.01 -2.34 -6.99
CA GLU A 181 -6.79 -1.56 -7.21
C GLU A 181 -6.26 -1.00 -5.90
N PHE A 182 -4.95 -1.00 -5.75
CA PHE A 182 -4.26 -0.58 -4.53
C PHE A 182 -3.25 0.53 -4.81
N SER A 183 -3.06 1.41 -3.84
CA SER A 183 -2.00 2.41 -3.83
C SER A 183 -1.22 2.26 -2.54
N TRP A 184 0.09 1.98 -2.64
CA TRP A 184 0.91 1.60 -1.49
C TRP A 184 0.29 0.46 -0.68
N GLY A 185 -0.35 -0.51 -1.34
CA GLY A 185 -1.03 -1.64 -0.70
C GLY A 185 -2.34 -1.33 0.03
N LEU A 186 -2.81 -0.08 0.06
CA LEU A 186 -4.15 0.27 0.56
C LEU A 186 -5.16 0.29 -0.58
N LEU A 187 -6.34 -0.26 -0.32
CA LEU A 187 -7.43 -0.34 -1.28
C LEU A 187 -7.80 1.06 -1.77
N ARG A 188 -7.75 1.27 -3.09
CA ARG A 188 -8.15 2.49 -3.76
C ARG A 188 -9.61 2.39 -4.17
N GLU A 189 -9.94 1.37 -4.94
CA GLU A 189 -11.27 1.12 -5.47
C GLU A 189 -11.40 -0.34 -5.90
N VAL A 190 -12.65 -0.76 -6.13
CA VAL A 190 -12.98 -2.05 -6.72
C VAL A 190 -13.79 -1.78 -7.98
N ARG A 191 -13.35 -2.36 -9.09
CA ARG A 191 -14.05 -2.32 -10.37
C ARG A 191 -14.71 -3.68 -10.60
N LEU A 192 -15.95 -3.67 -11.05
CA LEU A 192 -16.59 -4.89 -11.54
C LEU A 192 -15.98 -5.22 -12.90
N ASP A 193 -15.64 -6.48 -13.09
CA ASP A 193 -15.25 -6.93 -14.42
C ASP A 193 -16.53 -7.17 -15.20
N ASP A 194 -16.73 -6.34 -16.22
CA ASP A 194 -17.69 -6.67 -17.26
C ASP A 194 -17.10 -7.84 -18.05
N LEU A 195 -17.23 -9.05 -17.52
CA LEU A 195 -17.27 -10.22 -18.38
C LEU A 195 -18.54 -10.04 -19.22
N GLY A 196 -18.35 -9.39 -20.37
CA GLY A 196 -19.34 -9.34 -21.44
C GLY A 196 -19.91 -10.74 -21.61
N GLU A 197 -21.23 -10.79 -21.70
CA GLU A 197 -22.03 -11.90 -22.21
C GLU A 197 -21.16 -12.99 -22.83
N ALA A 198 -21.04 -14.14 -22.14
CA ALA A 198 -20.48 -15.32 -22.76
C ALA A 198 -21.34 -15.63 -23.99
N VAL A 199 -20.87 -15.24 -25.18
CA VAL A 199 -21.47 -15.62 -26.44
C VAL A 199 -21.43 -17.15 -26.48
N PRO A 200 -22.58 -17.85 -26.44
CA PRO A 200 -22.56 -19.30 -26.50
C PRO A 200 -21.99 -19.74 -27.85
N PRO A 201 -21.24 -20.85 -27.90
CA PRO A 201 -20.69 -21.34 -29.15
C PRO A 201 -21.84 -21.65 -30.12
N SER A 202 -21.79 -21.01 -31.29
CA SER A 202 -22.64 -21.32 -32.43
C SER A 202 -22.53 -22.81 -32.75
N ARG A 203 -23.69 -23.49 -32.86
CA ARG A 203 -23.81 -24.88 -33.28
C ARG A 203 -23.31 -25.11 -34.70
#